data_AF-A0A210W9C8-F1
#
_entry.id   AF-A0A210W9C8-F1
#
_cell.length_a   1.000
_cell.length_b   1.000
_cell.length_c   1.000
_cell.angle_alpha   90.00
_cell.angle_beta   90.00
_cell.angle_gamma   90.00
#
_symmetry.space_group_name_H-M   'P 1'
#
loop_
_entity.id
_entity.type
_entity.pdbx_description
1 polymer ?
#
loop_
_entity_poly.entity_id
_entity_poly.type
_entity_poly.pdbx_seq_one_letter_code
_entity_poly.pdbx_strand_id
1 'polypeptide(L)'
;MINIEGTVRRVRAGVFLPVTPMPEPRAVSVTDLPDGTSIIEIGEIVARVYPIERRALANRLAGDAVQLSNIQAGHDYNVLLNEVVRDLRKLKRDLGEA
;
A
#
# COMPACT_ATOMS: atom_id res chain seq x y z
N MET A 1 -9.35 -6.95 -28.92
CA MET A 1 -8.04 -6.30 -28.64
C MET A 1 -8.27 -4.81 -28.74
N ILE A 2 -8.22 -4.08 -27.62
CA ILE A 2 -8.27 -2.62 -27.61
C ILE A 2 -6.97 -2.17 -26.94
N ASN A 3 -6.09 -1.56 -27.71
CA ASN A 3 -4.86 -0.94 -27.23
C ASN A 3 -4.98 0.56 -27.48
N ILE A 4 -4.89 1.33 -26.39
CA ILE A 4 -3.97 2.47 -26.11
C ILE A 4 -4.30 2.86 -24.65
N GLU A 5 -3.74 2.05 -23.74
CA GLU A 5 -3.47 2.28 -22.29
C GLU A 5 -4.60 2.40 -21.25
N GLY A 6 -5.79 1.87 -21.50
CA GLY A 6 -6.81 1.68 -20.46
C GLY A 6 -6.76 0.27 -19.86
N THR A 7 -6.21 0.08 -18.67
CA THR A 7 -6.37 -1.19 -17.93
C THR A 7 -7.83 -1.31 -17.48
N VAL A 8 -8.49 -2.44 -17.72
CA VAL A 8 -9.89 -2.64 -17.31
C VAL A 8 -9.94 -3.72 -16.24
N ARG A 9 -10.46 -3.39 -15.05
CA ARG A 9 -10.59 -4.35 -13.94
C ARG A 9 -11.95 -5.01 -13.99
N ARG A 10 -11.97 -6.34 -14.12
CA ARG A 10 -13.19 -7.14 -13.97
C ARG A 10 -13.54 -7.28 -12.49
N VAL A 11 -14.65 -6.69 -12.07
CA VAL A 11 -15.09 -6.71 -10.67
C VAL A 11 -15.99 -7.91 -10.37
N ARG A 12 -16.83 -8.29 -11.33
CA ARG A 12 -17.67 -9.50 -11.29
C ARG A 12 -17.97 -9.98 -12.71
N ALA A 13 -18.60 -11.14 -12.85
CA ALA A 13 -18.98 -11.65 -14.16
C ALA A 13 -19.84 -10.62 -14.93
N GLY A 14 -19.40 -10.27 -16.14
CA GLY A 14 -20.08 -9.28 -16.99
C GLY A 14 -19.90 -7.82 -16.59
N VAL A 15 -19.20 -7.49 -15.49
CA VAL A 15 -19.00 -6.09 -15.05
C VAL A 15 -17.52 -5.72 -15.00
N PHE A 16 -17.19 -4.71 -15.80
CA PHE A 16 -15.85 -4.20 -16.03
C PHE A 16 -15.81 -2.71 -15.70
N LEU A 17 -14.78 -2.28 -14.98
CA LEU A 17 -14.54 -0.88 -14.63
C LEU A 17 -13.24 -0.40 -15.30
N PRO A 18 -13.24 0.77 -15.96
CA PRO A 18 -12.01 1.38 -16.42
C PRO A 18 -11.14 1.71 -15.22
N VAL A 19 -9.87 1.33 -15.28
CA VAL A 19 -8.85 1.75 -14.32
C VAL A 19 -8.20 2.98 -14.91
N THR A 20 -8.52 4.15 -14.36
CA THR A 20 -7.72 5.35 -14.62
C THR A 20 -6.41 5.19 -13.87
N PRO A 21 -5.26 5.13 -14.57
CA PRO A 21 -3.97 5.05 -13.90
C PRO A 21 -3.78 6.32 -13.06
N MET A 22 -3.24 6.16 -11.86
CA MET A 22 -2.79 7.31 -11.07
C MET A 22 -1.68 8.03 -11.87
N PRO A 23 -1.61 9.37 -11.79
CA PRO A 23 -0.49 10.10 -12.38
C PRO A 23 0.83 9.59 -11.77
N GLU A 24 1.92 9.78 -12.50
CA GLU A 24 3.24 9.40 -12.03
C GLU A 24 3.50 10.00 -10.63
N PRO A 25 3.94 9.19 -9.64
CA PRO A 25 4.24 9.70 -8.32
C PRO A 25 5.28 10.82 -8.38
N ARG A 26 4.97 11.94 -7.72
CA ARG A 26 5.91 13.05 -7.60
C ARG A 26 7.03 12.70 -6.62
N ALA A 27 8.22 13.23 -6.85
CA ALA A 27 9.32 13.11 -5.90
C ALA A 27 8.92 13.74 -4.56
N VAL A 28 9.22 13.03 -3.47
CA VAL A 28 8.97 13.48 -2.10
C VAL A 28 10.29 13.52 -1.35
N SER A 29 10.62 14.67 -0.76
CA SER A 29 11.83 14.86 0.02
C SER A 29 11.52 15.55 1.35
N VAL A 30 12.38 15.33 2.34
CA VAL A 30 12.38 16.08 3.60
C VAL A 30 13.82 16.48 3.90
N THR A 31 14.05 17.78 4.09
CA THR A 31 15.36 18.34 4.40
C THR A 31 15.32 19.05 5.75
N ASP A 32 16.18 18.66 6.68
CA ASP A 32 16.32 19.35 7.96
C ASP A 32 17.26 20.56 7.82
N LEU A 33 16.86 21.69 8.38
CA LEU A 33 17.62 22.93 8.34
C LEU A 33 18.34 23.20 9.67
N PRO A 34 19.47 23.92 9.67
CA PRO A 34 20.24 24.21 10.89
C PRO A 34 19.47 25.01 11.96
N ASP A 35 18.40 25.72 11.58
CA ASP A 35 17.55 26.49 12.51
C ASP A 35 16.45 25.64 13.17
N GLY A 36 16.46 24.32 12.95
CA GLY A 36 15.50 23.38 13.52
C GLY A 36 14.17 23.31 12.78
N THR A 37 13.99 24.07 11.69
CA THR A 37 12.88 23.87 10.75
C THR A 37 13.22 22.77 9.75
N SER A 38 12.22 22.28 9.01
CA SER A 38 12.43 21.37 7.89
C SER A 38 11.76 21.91 6.63
N ILE A 39 12.25 21.52 5.46
CA ILE A 39 11.57 21.70 4.17
C ILE A 39 10.99 20.35 3.76
N ILE A 40 9.71 20.32 3.40
CA ILE A 40 9.05 19.16 2.79
C ILE A 40 8.71 19.54 1.34
N GLU A 41 9.12 18.68 0.40
CA GLU A 41 8.90 18.89 -1.03
C GLU A 41 8.05 17.76 -1.61
N ILE A 42 7.07 18.10 -2.44
CA ILE A 42 6.24 17.16 -3.20
C ILE A 42 6.04 17.72 -4.61
N GLY A 43 6.92 17.32 -5.53
CA GLY A 43 7.02 17.98 -6.84
C GLY A 43 7.35 19.47 -6.66
N GLU A 44 6.43 20.33 -7.08
CA GLU A 44 6.56 21.80 -7.03
C GLU A 44 6.13 22.39 -5.68
N ILE A 45 5.48 21.60 -4.83
CA ILE A 45 5.04 22.06 -3.51
C ILE A 45 6.25 22.06 -2.59
N VAL A 46 6.63 23.24 -2.11
CA VAL A 46 7.71 23.43 -1.15
C VAL A 46 7.16 24.09 0.12
N ALA A 47 7.20 23.36 1.23
CA ALA A 47 6.68 23.84 2.51
C ALA A 47 7.80 23.88 3.55
N ARG A 48 8.04 25.07 4.12
CA ARG A 48 8.82 25.20 5.35
C ARG A 48 7.92 24.88 6.53
N VAL A 49 8.34 23.93 7.35
CA VAL A 49 7.60 23.48 8.53
C VAL A 49 8.41 23.70 9.80
N TYR A 50 7.73 24.20 10.82
CA TYR A 50 8.30 24.39 12.15
C TYR A 50 8.23 23.09 12.96
N PRO A 51 9.04 22.95 14.03
CA PRO A 51 9.12 21.70 14.81
C PRO A 51 7.77 21.14 15.26
N ILE A 52 6.82 21.99 15.65
CA ILE A 52 5.50 21.55 16.13
C ILE A 52 4.63 20.97 14.99
N GLU A 53 4.71 21.58 13.81
CA GLU A 53 4.02 21.13 12.60
C GLU A 53 4.64 19.83 12.10
N ARG A 54 5.99 19.77 12.08
CA ARG A 54 6.74 18.57 11.70
C ARG A 54 6.39 17.37 12.58
N ARG A 55 6.22 17.60 13.89
CA ARG A 55 5.79 16.57 14.86
C ARG A 55 4.35 16.13 14.61
N ALA A 56 3.43 17.08 14.36
CA ALA A 56 2.05 16.76 14.05
C ALA A 56 1.95 15.89 12.79
N LEU A 57 2.68 16.26 11.73
CA LEU A 57 2.77 15.48 10.49
C LEU A 57 3.36 14.08 10.75
N ALA A 58 4.47 13.99 11.49
CA ALA A 58 5.12 12.72 11.82
C ALA A 58 4.15 11.75 12.52
N ASN A 59 3.40 12.23 13.51
CA ASN A 59 2.46 11.40 14.27
C ASN A 59 1.33 10.84 13.40
N ARG A 60 0.84 11.61 12.41
CA ARG A 60 -0.20 11.14 11.49
C ARG A 60 0.35 10.10 10.52
N LEU A 61 1.48 10.41 9.88
CA LEU A 61 2.10 9.50 8.92
C LEU A 61 2.56 8.18 9.55
N ALA A 62 3.05 8.21 10.80
CA ALA A 62 3.39 6.98 11.52
C ALA A 62 2.16 6.09 11.74
N GLY A 63 1.00 6.68 12.07
CA GLY A 63 -0.26 5.94 12.19
C GLY A 63 -0.69 5.30 10.87
N ASP A 64 -0.58 6.04 9.77
CA ASP A 64 -0.91 5.53 8.43
C ASP A 64 0.05 4.41 8.00
N ALA A 65 1.35 4.55 8.28
CA ALA A 65 2.36 3.55 7.98
C ALA A 65 2.10 2.22 8.73
N VAL A 66 1.71 2.30 10.01
CA VAL A 66 1.35 1.10 10.80
C VAL A 66 0.11 0.43 10.23
N GLN A 67 -0.91 1.21 9.83
CA GLN A 67 -2.12 0.65 9.22
C GLN A 67 -1.80 -0.06 7.90
N LEU A 68 -1.01 0.57 7.03
CA LEU A 68 -0.59 -0.04 5.76
C LEU A 68 0.23 -1.31 5.97
N SER A 69 1.16 -1.29 6.93
CA SER A 69 1.96 -2.46 7.31
C SER A 69 1.06 -3.63 7.75
N ASN A 70 0.08 -3.36 8.62
CA ASN A 70 -0.85 -4.38 9.09
C ASN A 70 -1.74 -4.93 7.96
N ILE A 71 -2.18 -4.08 7.02
CA ILE A 71 -2.95 -4.52 5.84
C ILE A 71 -2.11 -5.47 4.99
N GLN A 72 -0.85 -5.11 4.71
CA GLN A 72 0.05 -5.96 3.93
C GLN A 72 0.34 -7.28 4.66
N ALA A 73 0.66 -7.23 5.95
CA ALA A 73 0.88 -8.43 6.75
C ALA A 73 -0.36 -9.34 6.76
N GLY A 74 -1.56 -8.78 6.93
CA GLY A 74 -2.81 -9.52 6.85
C GLY A 74 -3.04 -10.18 5.48
N HIS A 75 -2.66 -9.51 4.39
CA HIS A 75 -2.69 -10.11 3.06
C HIS A 75 -1.73 -11.31 2.96
N ASP A 76 -0.48 -11.12 3.37
CA ASP A 76 0.57 -12.14 3.30
C ASP A 76 0.22 -13.36 4.18
N TYR A 77 -0.33 -13.14 5.37
CA TYR A 77 -0.81 -14.22 6.25
C TYR A 77 -1.96 -15.00 5.63
N ASN A 78 -2.91 -14.33 4.96
CA ASN A 78 -4.01 -15.03 4.29
C ASN A 78 -3.50 -15.92 3.16
N VAL A 79 -2.50 -15.48 2.39
CA VAL A 79 -1.88 -16.31 1.35
C VAL A 79 -1.23 -17.54 1.98
N LEU A 80 -0.41 -17.36 3.00
CA LEU A 80 0.26 -18.45 3.71
C LEU A 80 -0.72 -19.44 4.36
N LEU A 81 -1.75 -18.94 5.05
CA LEU A 81 -2.78 -19.79 5.68
C LEU A 81 -3.52 -20.64 4.65
N ASN A 82 -3.83 -20.09 3.47
CA ASN A 82 -4.46 -20.86 2.40
C ASN A 82 -3.57 -21.98 1.87
N GLU A 83 -2.26 -21.77 1.82
CA GLU A 83 -1.27 -22.79 1.47
C GLU A 83 -1.20 -23.89 2.54
N VAL A 84 -1.06 -23.51 3.82
CA VAL A 84 -1.04 -24.44 4.95
C VAL A 84 -2.33 -25.27 5.01
N VAL A 85 -3.50 -24.66 4.87
CA VAL A 85 -4.79 -25.36 4.86
C VAL A 85 -4.88 -26.33 3.68
N ARG A 86 -4.37 -25.94 2.51
CA ARG A 86 -4.33 -26.80 1.32
C ARG A 86 -3.47 -28.03 1.56
N ASP A 87 -2.30 -27.86 2.14
CA ASP A 87 -1.39 -28.98 2.40
C ASP A 87 -1.87 -29.87 3.55
N LEU A 88 -2.46 -29.29 4.60
CA LEU A 88 -3.09 -30.07 5.66
C LEU A 88 -4.26 -30.92 5.13
N ARG A 89 -5.05 -30.38 4.19
CA ARG A 89 -6.09 -31.15 3.48
C ARG A 89 -5.53 -32.25 2.59
N LYS A 90 -4.32 -32.11 2.02
CA LYS A 90 -3.68 -33.19 1.26
C LYS A 90 -3.20 -34.28 2.23
N LEU A 91 -2.50 -33.88 3.28
CA LEU A 91 -1.96 -34.81 4.28
C LEU A 91 -3.07 -35.67 4.91
N LYS A 92 -4.20 -35.05 5.31
CA LYS A 92 -5.36 -35.79 5.84
C LYS A 92 -5.94 -36.80 4.85
N ARG A 93 -5.98 -36.44 3.55
CA ARG A 93 -6.41 -37.36 2.49
C ARG A 93 -5.44 -38.53 2.33
N ASP A 94 -4.13 -38.27 2.39
CA ASP A 94 -3.09 -39.31 2.26
C ASP A 94 -3.09 -40.27 3.46
N LEU A 95 -3.46 -39.79 4.65
CA LEU A 95 -3.63 -40.57 5.88
C LEU A 95 -4.94 -41.38 5.92
N GLY A 96 -5.84 -41.22 4.94
CA GLY A 96 -7.12 -41.93 4.89
C GLY A 96 -8.18 -41.42 5.88
N GLU A 97 -7.94 -40.28 6.52
CA GLU A 97 -8.92 -39.58 7.35
C GLU A 97 -9.79 -38.69 6.45
N ALA A 98 -10.83 -39.27 5.87
CA ALA A 98 -11.86 -38.57 5.09
C ALA A 98 -13.21 -38.57 5.83
#